data_AF-X0UKL6-F1
#
_entry.id   AF-X0UKL6-F1
#
_cell.length_a   1.000
_cell.length_b   1.000
_cell.length_c   1.000
_cell.angle_alpha   90.00
_cell.angle_beta   90.00
_cell.angle_gamma   90.00
#
_symmetry.space_group_name_H-M   'P 1'
#
loop_
_entity.id
_entity.type
_entity.pdbx_description
1 polymer ?
#
loop_
_entity_poly.entity_id
_entity_poly.type
_entity_poly.pdbx_seq_one_letter_code
_entity_poly.pdbx_strand_id
1 'polypeptide(L)'
;MSEIVFDLETKKMSYEVEGGFQNKGEFGLSVAVTWDDNHGFRDWLEKDAQALVKELSLYDKVIGFNVLGFDYEVLATYDPDVQRLLRNKTCDIMYCLWQVLEHRV
;
A
#
# COMPACT_ATOMS: atom_id res chain seq x y z
N MET A 1 -19.65 1.25 -7.71
CA MET A 1 -18.57 1.13 -6.71
C MET A 1 -17.27 1.28 -7.46
N SER A 2 -16.45 2.28 -7.13
CA SER A 2 -15.15 2.49 -7.79
C SER A 2 -14.07 1.63 -7.12
N GLU A 3 -13.29 0.92 -7.91
CA GLU A 3 -12.20 0.06 -7.44
C GLU A 3 -10.87 0.55 -8.03
N ILE A 4 -9.80 0.47 -7.23
CA ILE A 4 -8.44 0.76 -7.66
C ILE A 4 -7.51 -0.36 -7.19
N VAL A 5 -6.64 -0.83 -8.09
CA VAL A 5 -5.57 -1.77 -7.77
C VAL A 5 -4.31 -0.97 -7.46
N PHE A 6 -3.58 -1.37 -6.43
CA PHE A 6 -2.44 -0.66 -5.89
C PHE A 6 -1.34 -1.63 -5.45
N ASP A 7 -0.10 -1.24 -5.74
CA ASP A 7 1.12 -1.90 -5.28
C ASP A 7 2.26 -0.87 -5.18
N LEU A 8 3.21 -1.08 -4.25
CA LEU A 8 4.41 -0.25 -4.15
C LEU A 8 5.70 -1.07 -4.04
N GLU A 9 6.78 -0.45 -4.49
CA GLU A 9 8.15 -0.93 -4.33
C GLU A 9 8.96 0.04 -3.46
N THR A 10 9.89 -0.52 -2.69
CA THR A 10 10.66 0.25 -1.70
C THR A 10 12.07 0.60 -2.18
N LYS A 11 12.66 1.64 -1.60
CA LYS A 11 14.05 2.06 -1.93
C LYS A 11 15.09 1.17 -1.28
N LYS A 12 14.83 0.74 -0.05
CA LYS A 12 15.73 -0.06 0.75
C LYS A 12 15.23 -1.48 0.85
N MET A 13 16.17 -2.41 0.88
CA MET A 13 15.95 -3.80 1.24
C MET A 13 15.89 -3.97 2.77
N SER A 14 15.33 -5.08 3.22
CA SER A 14 15.15 -5.35 4.66
C SER A 14 16.46 -5.40 5.45
N TYR A 15 17.59 -5.74 4.83
CA TYR A 15 18.92 -5.76 5.47
C TYR A 15 19.56 -4.37 5.54
N GLU A 16 19.03 -3.38 4.82
CA GLU A 16 19.50 -1.99 4.86
C GLU A 16 18.75 -1.15 5.90
N VAL A 17 17.67 -1.70 6.47
CA VAL A 17 16.84 -1.05 7.48
C VAL A 17 17.14 -1.62 8.86
N GLU A 18 17.52 -0.76 9.80
CA GLU A 18 17.69 -1.17 11.20
C GLU A 18 16.34 -1.67 11.77
N GLY A 19 16.35 -2.89 12.31
CA GLY A 19 15.14 -3.59 12.75
C GLY A 19 14.36 -4.29 11.62
N GLY A 20 14.81 -4.18 10.37
CA GLY A 20 14.21 -4.83 9.20
C GLY A 20 12.71 -4.61 9.11
N PHE A 21 11.95 -5.69 8.90
CA PHE A 21 10.49 -5.64 8.79
C PHE A 21 9.74 -5.13 10.04
N GLN A 22 10.41 -4.94 11.18
CA GLN A 22 9.80 -4.27 12.34
C GLN A 22 9.78 -2.74 12.19
N ASN A 23 10.51 -2.19 11.21
CA ASN A 23 10.64 -0.75 10.95
C ASN A 23 10.32 -0.40 9.49
N LYS A 24 9.13 -0.81 9.02
CA LYS A 24 8.75 -0.71 7.60
C LYS A 24 8.73 0.72 7.08
N GLY A 25 8.44 1.69 7.94
CA GLY A 25 8.45 3.12 7.58
C GLY A 25 9.80 3.61 7.05
N GLU A 26 10.91 2.96 7.40
CA GLU A 26 12.26 3.33 6.95
C GLU A 26 12.64 2.78 5.57
N PHE A 27 11.82 1.91 4.98
CA PHE A 27 12.09 1.31 3.67
C PHE A 27 12.05 2.36 2.55
N GLY A 28 11.22 3.38 2.72
CA GLY A 28 11.01 4.48 1.77
C GLY A 28 10.31 4.04 0.48
N LEU A 29 9.46 4.91 -0.06
CA LEU A 29 8.78 4.66 -1.35
C LEU A 29 9.76 4.87 -2.51
N SER A 30 9.93 3.86 -3.37
CA SER A 30 10.64 3.98 -4.64
C SER A 30 9.67 4.39 -5.74
N VAL A 31 8.68 3.55 -6.00
CA VAL A 31 7.59 3.78 -6.95
C VAL A 31 6.35 3.05 -6.46
N ALA A 32 5.19 3.63 -6.68
CA ALA A 32 3.93 2.92 -6.59
C ALA A 32 3.20 3.00 -7.91
N VAL A 33 2.39 1.99 -8.19
CA VAL A 33 1.54 1.95 -9.38
C VAL A 33 0.11 1.76 -8.94
N THR A 34 -0.79 2.53 -9.55
CA THR A 34 -2.23 2.32 -9.42
C THR A 34 -2.86 2.04 -10.77
N TRP A 35 -3.96 1.29 -10.78
CA TRP A 35 -4.76 1.06 -11.98
C TRP A 35 -6.26 1.07 -11.67
N ASP A 36 -7.04 1.69 -12.53
CA ASP A 36 -8.51 1.60 -12.58
C ASP A 36 -9.00 1.68 -14.03
N ASP A 37 -10.27 1.33 -14.25
CA ASP A 37 -10.89 1.26 -15.59
C ASP A 37 -10.93 2.60 -16.33
N ASN A 38 -11.03 3.73 -15.62
CA ASN A 38 -11.23 5.04 -16.23
C ASN A 38 -9.90 5.72 -16.63
N HIS A 39 -8.86 5.50 -15.83
CA HIS A 39 -7.59 6.22 -15.97
C HIS A 39 -6.42 5.31 -16.38
N GLY A 40 -6.59 3.98 -16.33
CA GLY A 40 -5.51 3.05 -16.58
C GLY A 40 -4.38 3.17 -15.55
N PHE A 41 -3.16 2.80 -15.97
CA PHE A 41 -1.98 2.84 -15.11
C PHE A 41 -1.56 4.28 -14.78
N ARG A 42 -1.20 4.50 -13.51
CA ARG A 42 -0.59 5.74 -13.03
C ARG A 42 0.57 5.41 -12.11
N ASP A 43 1.67 6.11 -12.31
CA ASP A 43 2.89 5.97 -11.52
C ASP A 43 2.98 7.10 -10.48
N TRP A 44 3.44 6.75 -9.29
CA TRP A 44 3.60 7.66 -8.16
C TRP A 44 5.02 7.51 -7.62
N LEU A 45 5.77 8.61 -7.59
CA LEU A 45 7.11 8.61 -7.00
C LEU A 45 7.02 9.03 -5.54
N GLU A 46 8.13 8.93 -4.82
CA GLU A 46 8.21 9.30 -3.41
C GLU A 46 7.62 10.69 -3.09
N LYS A 47 7.93 11.68 -3.93
CA LYS A 47 7.43 13.06 -3.78
C LYS A 47 5.89 13.16 -3.86
N ASP A 48 5.25 12.15 -4.44
CA ASP A 48 3.81 12.08 -4.68
C ASP A 48 3.10 11.25 -3.60
N ALA A 49 3.80 10.71 -2.59
CA ALA A 49 3.26 9.77 -1.60
C ALA A 49 1.98 10.26 -0.90
N GLN A 50 1.93 11.53 -0.48
CA GLN A 50 0.72 12.12 0.10
C GLN A 50 -0.43 12.23 -0.91
N ALA A 51 -0.12 12.57 -2.17
CA ALA A 51 -1.11 12.65 -3.23
C ALA A 51 -1.66 11.26 -3.60
N LEU A 52 -0.81 10.24 -3.58
CA LEU A 52 -1.20 8.83 -3.73
C LEU A 52 -2.18 8.41 -2.64
N VAL A 53 -1.88 8.66 -1.36
CA VAL A 53 -2.80 8.30 -0.25
C VAL A 53 -4.14 9.01 -0.41
N LYS A 54 -4.11 10.28 -0.81
CA LYS A 54 -5.33 11.03 -1.13
C LYS A 54 -6.10 10.40 -2.31
N GLU A 55 -5.43 10.03 -3.39
CA GLU A 55 -6.04 9.38 -4.56
C GLU A 55 -6.74 8.07 -4.14
N LEU A 56 -6.02 7.18 -3.46
CA LEU A 56 -6.56 5.91 -2.96
C LEU A 56 -7.80 6.14 -2.08
N SER A 57 -7.82 7.23 -1.30
CA SER A 57 -8.94 7.56 -0.43
C SER A 57 -10.23 7.93 -1.18
N LEU A 58 -10.16 8.30 -2.47
CA LEU A 58 -11.31 8.66 -3.29
C LEU A 58 -12.09 7.45 -3.82
N TYR A 59 -11.50 6.26 -3.78
CA TYR A 59 -12.13 5.04 -4.26
C TYR A 59 -12.97 4.39 -3.17
N ASP A 60 -14.03 3.68 -3.57
CA ASP A 60 -14.86 2.89 -2.67
C ASP A 60 -14.10 1.66 -2.15
N LYS A 61 -13.16 1.14 -2.95
CA LYS A 61 -12.36 -0.05 -2.63
C LYS A 61 -10.94 0.04 -3.18
N VAL A 62 -9.96 -0.28 -2.34
CA VAL A 62 -8.53 -0.41 -2.71
C VAL A 62 -8.16 -1.89 -2.66
N ILE A 63 -7.56 -2.41 -3.73
CA ILE A 63 -7.18 -3.81 -3.86
C ILE A 63 -5.66 -3.91 -3.97
N GLY A 64 -5.04 -4.79 -3.18
CA GLY A 64 -3.60 -5.04 -3.24
C GLY A 64 -3.21 -6.26 -2.41
N PHE A 65 -1.91 -6.55 -2.34
CA PHE A 65 -1.39 -7.75 -1.67
C PHE A 65 -0.54 -7.38 -0.45
N ASN A 66 -0.97 -7.76 0.77
CA ASN A 66 -0.30 -7.41 2.02
C ASN A 66 -0.15 -5.88 2.25
N VAL A 67 -0.98 -5.09 1.60
CA VAL A 67 -0.96 -3.63 1.69
C VAL A 67 -1.22 -3.12 3.11
N LEU A 68 -2.06 -3.80 3.90
CA LEU A 68 -2.33 -3.41 5.29
C LEU A 68 -1.12 -3.64 6.19
N GLY A 69 -0.36 -4.70 5.92
CA GLY A 69 0.74 -5.17 6.75
C GLY A 69 2.11 -4.64 6.31
N PHE A 70 2.22 -4.07 5.11
CA PHE A 70 3.47 -3.60 4.55
C PHE A 70 3.35 -2.22 3.91
N ASP A 71 2.63 -2.09 2.80
CA ASP A 71 2.62 -0.88 1.98
C ASP A 71 2.13 0.34 2.75
N TYR A 72 1.04 0.21 3.51
CA TYR A 72 0.51 1.30 4.33
C TYR A 72 1.43 1.63 5.50
N GLU A 73 2.23 0.69 5.99
CA GLU A 73 3.25 0.96 7.01
C GLU A 73 4.43 1.74 6.43
N VAL A 74 4.79 1.50 5.16
CA VAL A 74 5.76 2.33 4.41
C VAL A 74 5.19 3.73 4.18
N LEU A 75 3.93 3.83 3.73
CA LEU A 75 3.27 5.10 3.45
C LEU A 75 2.99 5.93 4.70
N ALA A 76 2.88 5.32 5.89
CA ALA A 76 2.62 6.02 7.14
C ALA A 76 3.71 7.05 7.51
N THR A 77 4.93 6.89 6.99
CA THR A 77 6.02 7.88 7.12
C THR A 77 5.71 9.18 6.35
N TYR A 78 4.95 9.09 5.26
CA TYR A 78 4.61 10.22 4.40
C TYR A 78 3.23 10.80 4.74
N ASP A 79 2.28 9.94 5.12
CA ASP A 79 0.94 10.30 5.57
C ASP A 79 0.51 9.42 6.76
N PRO A 80 0.56 9.94 7.99
CA PRO A 80 0.19 9.20 9.20
C PRO A 80 -1.27 8.71 9.24
N ASP A 81 -2.14 9.30 8.42
CA ASP A 81 -3.57 8.97 8.38
C ASP A 81 -3.90 7.82 7.41
N VAL A 82 -2.93 7.31 6.63
CA VAL A 82 -3.15 6.28 5.59
C VAL A 82 -3.96 5.08 6.10
N GLN A 83 -3.60 4.55 7.28
CA GLN A 83 -4.29 3.41 7.89
C GLN A 83 -5.74 3.75 8.25
N ARG A 84 -5.99 4.95 8.79
CA ARG A 84 -7.32 5.41 9.17
C ARG A 84 -8.21 5.63 7.94
N LEU A 85 -7.64 6.16 6.87
CA LEU A 85 -8.37 6.50 5.64
C LEU A 85 -8.70 5.26 4.79
N LEU A 86 -7.78 4.29 4.72
CA LEU A 86 -7.86 3.23 3.71
C LEU A 86 -8.27 1.86 4.27
N ARG A 87 -8.04 1.55 5.56
CA ARG A 87 -8.24 0.19 6.11
C ARG A 87 -9.64 -0.37 5.85
N ASN A 88 -10.69 0.41 6.09
CA ASN A 88 -12.08 -0.06 5.99
C ASN A 88 -12.57 -0.26 4.55
N LYS A 89 -11.82 0.21 3.55
CA LYS A 89 -12.08 0.06 2.12
C LYS A 89 -11.08 -0.86 1.42
N THR A 90 -10.15 -1.47 2.17
CA THR A 90 -9.08 -2.27 1.60
C THR A 90 -9.46 -3.74 1.49
N CYS A 91 -9.29 -4.29 0.30
CA CYS A 91 -9.30 -5.72 0.01
C CYS A 91 -7.84 -6.20 -0.07
N ASP A 92 -7.29 -6.61 1.07
CA ASP A 92 -5.94 -7.16 1.15
C ASP A 92 -5.96 -8.65 0.79
N ILE A 93 -5.41 -8.99 -0.37
CA ILE A 93 -5.46 -10.35 -0.94
C ILE A 93 -4.78 -11.36 0.00
N MET A 94 -3.64 -11.01 0.60
CA MET A 94 -2.93 -11.92 1.52
C MET A 94 -3.78 -12.18 2.76
N TYR A 95 -4.39 -11.15 3.33
CA TYR A 95 -5.31 -11.31 4.47
C TYR A 95 -6.51 -12.18 4.09
N CYS A 96 -7.16 -11.91 2.95
CA CYS A 96 -8.28 -12.69 2.45
C CYS A 96 -7.92 -14.17 2.25
N LEU A 97 -6.75 -14.45 1.66
CA LEU A 97 -6.27 -15.82 1.47
C LEU A 97 -5.94 -16.50 2.78
N TRP A 98 -5.32 -15.79 3.73
CA TRP A 98 -5.00 -16.35 5.05
C TRP A 98 -6.25 -16.83 5.80
N GLN A 99 -7.38 -16.11 5.70
CA GLN A 99 -8.65 -16.53 6.31
C GLN A 99 -9.17 -17.88 5.77
N VAL A 100 -8.76 -18.27 4.56
CA VAL A 100 -9.20 -19.51 3.90
C VAL A 100 -8.14 -20.61 4.03
N LEU A 101 -6.86 -20.24 3.90
CA LEU A 101 -5.75 -21.19 3.82
C LEU A 101 -5.09 -21.47 5.17
N GLU A 102 -5.31 -20.63 6.17
CA GLU A 102 -4.69 -20.69 7.52
C GLU A 102 -3.14 -20.65 7.52
N HIS A 103 -2.53 -20.34 6.38
CA HIS A 103 -1.10 -20.07 6.25
C HIS A 103 -0.85 -18.85 5.35
N ARG A 104 0.34 -18.29 5.47
CA ARG A 104 0.78 -17.20 4.60
C ARG A 104 1.12 -17.73 3.21
N VAL A 105 0.79 -16.95 2.18
CA VAL A 105 1.23 -17.12 0.79
C VAL A 105 2.28 -16.08 0.43
#